data_AF-A0A252DGE8-F1
#
_entry.id   AF-A0A252DGE8-F1
#
_cell.length_a   1.000
_cell.length_b   1.000
_cell.length_c   1.000
_cell.angle_alpha   90.00
_cell.angle_beta   90.00
_cell.angle_gamma   90.00
#
_symmetry.space_group_name_H-M   'P 1'
#
loop_
_entity.id
_entity.type
_entity.pdbx_description
1 polymer ?
#
loop_
_entity_poly.entity_id
_entity_poly.type
_entity_poly.pdbx_seq_one_letter_code
_entity_poly.pdbx_strand_id
1 'polypeptide(L)'
;MATCDGRSWRSWLVSVFSVVGVFAPAIFFDGNSADAQIIPDETLGESSSTITPNLNIQGLAADRIDGGVSLGANLFHSFREFNVGENQRVYFGNPTGIENILTRVTGAKVSNILGTLGVNGAANLFLLNPNGIIFGQNARLDVAGSFMASTANSFVFGNGMEFSATDPQAPPLLKINLTPGLQYGKNDSYRTIKNTGSLTVGQDLKLIAGNLDLQGKLEADRDLILQAE
;
A
#
# COMPACT_ATOMS: atom_id res chain seq x y z
N MET A 1 58.49 -67.27 -51.38
CA MET A 1 58.69 -68.61 -50.79
C MET A 1 58.13 -68.57 -49.36
N ALA A 2 57.79 -69.71 -48.75
CA ALA A 2 57.16 -69.79 -47.43
C ALA A 2 58.12 -69.37 -46.27
N THR A 3 57.68 -69.11 -45.01
CA THR A 3 56.33 -69.21 -44.38
C THR A 3 56.01 -67.89 -43.61
N CYS A 4 55.44 -67.73 -42.39
CA CYS A 4 54.97 -68.58 -41.27
C CYS A 4 53.85 -67.88 -40.43
N ASP A 5 53.38 -68.53 -39.36
CA ASP A 5 52.35 -68.07 -38.39
C ASP A 5 52.98 -67.48 -37.10
N GLY A 6 52.21 -66.71 -36.30
CA GLY A 6 52.72 -65.86 -35.21
C GLY A 6 51.76 -65.47 -34.06
N ARG A 7 50.68 -66.22 -33.80
CA ARG A 7 49.85 -66.28 -32.58
C ARG A 7 50.16 -65.31 -31.39
N SER A 8 49.23 -64.39 -31.06
CA SER A 8 48.61 -64.20 -29.72
C SER A 8 47.88 -62.84 -29.60
N TRP A 9 46.70 -62.82 -28.98
CA TRP A 9 45.96 -61.58 -28.64
C TRP A 9 45.82 -61.47 -27.12
N ARG A 10 45.99 -60.27 -26.56
CA ARG A 10 46.05 -60.01 -25.11
C ARG A 10 44.74 -59.41 -24.59
N SER A 11 44.51 -59.52 -23.28
CA SER A 11 43.31 -59.05 -22.59
C SER A 11 43.17 -57.53 -22.58
N TRP A 12 41.92 -57.06 -22.66
CA TRP A 12 41.56 -55.65 -22.46
C TRP A 12 41.43 -55.33 -20.96
N LEU A 13 41.96 -54.17 -20.56
CA LEU A 13 41.73 -53.59 -19.23
C LEU A 13 40.54 -52.63 -19.29
N VAL A 14 39.60 -52.77 -18.36
CA VAL A 14 38.49 -51.83 -18.17
C VAL A 14 38.84 -50.88 -17.02
N SER A 15 39.13 -49.63 -17.34
CA SER A 15 39.40 -48.59 -16.35
C SER A 15 38.10 -47.96 -15.84
N VAL A 16 37.80 -48.10 -14.55
CA VAL A 16 36.67 -47.43 -13.90
C VAL A 16 37.11 -46.06 -13.38
N PHE A 17 36.52 -44.99 -13.90
CA PHE A 17 36.71 -43.63 -13.37
C PHE A 17 35.50 -43.22 -12.51
N SER A 18 35.72 -43.10 -11.20
CA SER A 18 34.72 -42.63 -10.24
C SER A 18 34.64 -41.11 -10.24
N VAL A 19 33.53 -40.54 -10.73
CA VAL A 19 33.26 -39.09 -10.64
C VAL A 19 32.50 -38.81 -9.34
N VAL A 20 33.17 -38.20 -8.37
CA VAL A 20 32.53 -37.69 -7.14
C VAL A 20 31.98 -36.29 -7.42
N GLY A 21 30.68 -36.21 -7.74
CA GLY A 21 29.99 -34.93 -7.93
C GLY A 21 29.72 -34.23 -6.60
N VAL A 22 30.41 -33.12 -6.34
CA VAL A 22 30.15 -32.27 -5.17
C VAL A 22 28.91 -31.40 -5.45
N PHE A 23 27.76 -31.82 -4.93
CA PHE A 23 26.56 -30.99 -4.91
C PHE A 23 26.70 -29.90 -3.84
N ALA A 24 27.09 -28.70 -4.26
CA ALA A 24 26.90 -27.49 -3.45
C ALA A 24 25.40 -27.11 -3.49
N PRO A 25 24.70 -27.02 -2.34
CA PRO A 25 23.34 -26.52 -2.34
C PRO A 25 23.32 -25.03 -2.66
N ALA A 26 22.66 -24.65 -3.75
CA ALA A 26 22.35 -23.25 -4.01
C ALA A 26 21.35 -22.78 -2.94
N ILE A 27 21.82 -21.94 -2.00
CA ILE A 27 20.94 -21.27 -1.05
C ILE A 27 20.19 -20.19 -1.82
N PHE A 28 18.99 -20.53 -2.28
CA PHE A 28 18.02 -19.54 -2.73
C PHE A 28 17.62 -18.71 -1.51
N PHE A 29 18.12 -17.48 -1.45
CA PHE A 29 17.58 -16.48 -0.55
C PHE A 29 16.23 -16.04 -1.12
N ASP A 30 15.16 -16.71 -0.71
CA ASP A 30 13.80 -16.19 -0.82
C ASP A 30 13.71 -14.94 0.07
N GLY A 31 14.15 -13.82 -0.48
CA GLY A 31 14.02 -12.53 0.14
C GLY A 31 12.54 -12.19 0.21
N ASN A 32 11.98 -12.22 1.42
CA ASN A 32 10.67 -11.66 1.75
C ASN A 32 10.66 -10.16 1.41
N SER A 33 10.47 -9.87 0.13
CA SER A 33 10.20 -8.55 -0.40
C SER A 33 8.87 -8.13 0.21
N ALA A 34 8.85 -7.02 0.95
CA ALA A 34 7.60 -6.51 1.51
C ALA A 34 6.64 -6.20 0.35
N ASP A 35 5.53 -6.94 0.26
CA ASP A 35 4.59 -6.87 -0.86
C ASP A 35 4.10 -5.43 -1.06
N ALA A 36 4.60 -4.78 -2.11
CA ALA A 36 4.21 -3.43 -2.56
C ALA A 36 2.84 -3.48 -3.24
N GLN A 37 1.84 -3.93 -2.48
CA GLN A 37 0.58 -4.46 -2.98
C GLN A 37 -0.56 -3.47 -2.72
N ILE A 38 -1.03 -2.86 -3.81
CA ILE A 38 -2.26 -2.07 -3.89
C ILE A 38 -3.25 -2.85 -4.76
N ILE A 39 -4.37 -3.27 -4.18
CA ILE A 39 -5.40 -4.06 -4.84
C ILE A 39 -6.74 -3.33 -4.68
N PRO A 40 -7.32 -2.76 -5.77
CA PRO A 40 -8.69 -2.28 -5.77
C PRO A 40 -9.69 -3.37 -5.35
N ASP A 41 -10.84 -2.95 -4.83
CA ASP A 41 -11.99 -3.83 -4.68
C ASP A 41 -13.16 -3.37 -5.56
N GLU A 42 -14.21 -4.18 -5.60
CA GLU A 42 -15.42 -3.97 -6.42
C GLU A 42 -16.53 -3.25 -5.63
N THR A 43 -16.27 -2.79 -4.42
CA THR A 43 -17.29 -2.24 -3.49
C THR A 43 -17.72 -0.80 -3.82
N LEU A 44 -17.15 -0.22 -4.87
CA LEU A 44 -17.62 1.03 -5.50
C LEU A 44 -18.59 0.79 -6.67
N GLY A 45 -18.92 -0.47 -6.97
CA GLY A 45 -19.69 -0.84 -8.17
C GLY A 45 -18.87 -0.67 -9.44
N GLU A 46 -19.49 -0.13 -10.51
CA GLU A 46 -18.87 0.00 -11.83
C GLU A 46 -17.67 0.98 -11.86
N SER A 47 -17.51 1.82 -10.84
CA SER A 47 -16.47 2.88 -10.77
C SER A 47 -15.32 2.49 -9.84
N SER A 48 -14.51 1.51 -10.28
CA SER A 48 -13.38 1.00 -9.50
C SER A 48 -12.19 1.98 -9.40
N SER A 49 -11.39 1.85 -8.34
CA SER A 49 -10.05 2.44 -8.28
C SER A 49 -9.16 1.76 -9.33
N THR A 50 -8.33 2.52 -10.05
CA THR A 50 -7.39 1.99 -11.05
C THR A 50 -5.96 2.44 -10.75
N ILE A 51 -4.97 1.61 -11.03
CA ILE A 51 -3.54 1.93 -10.83
C ILE A 51 -2.87 1.96 -12.20
N THR A 52 -2.26 3.10 -12.55
CA THR A 52 -1.40 3.26 -13.72
C THR A 52 0.06 3.33 -13.25
N PRO A 53 0.87 2.27 -13.41
CA PRO A 53 2.23 2.24 -12.90
C PRO A 53 3.24 3.01 -13.77
N ASN A 54 4.39 3.37 -13.20
CA ASN A 54 5.54 3.97 -13.89
C ASN A 54 5.25 5.30 -14.66
N LEU A 55 4.29 6.11 -14.20
CA LEU A 55 4.09 7.47 -14.72
C LEU A 55 5.17 8.43 -14.22
N ASN A 56 5.52 9.42 -15.03
CA ASN A 56 6.41 10.51 -14.62
C ASN A 56 5.62 11.54 -13.77
N ILE A 57 5.89 11.57 -12.47
CA ILE A 57 5.33 12.54 -11.52
C ILE A 57 6.50 13.29 -10.88
N GLN A 58 6.53 14.63 -11.04
CA GLN A 58 7.60 15.52 -10.58
C GLN A 58 9.02 15.19 -11.12
N GLY A 59 9.12 14.57 -12.31
CA GLY A 59 10.42 14.23 -12.92
C GLY A 59 10.97 12.85 -12.54
N LEU A 60 10.24 12.08 -11.74
CA LEU A 60 10.60 10.71 -11.33
C LEU A 60 9.42 9.75 -11.55
N ALA A 61 9.72 8.46 -11.71
CA ALA A 61 8.68 7.43 -11.81
C ALA A 61 7.84 7.34 -10.54
N ALA A 62 6.55 7.05 -10.71
CA ALA A 62 5.58 6.77 -9.66
C ALA A 62 4.40 5.98 -10.21
N ASP A 63 3.68 5.28 -9.34
CA ASP A 63 2.39 4.70 -9.65
C ASP A 63 1.29 5.73 -9.33
N ARG A 64 0.32 5.88 -10.23
CA ARG A 64 -0.80 6.81 -10.03
C ARG A 64 -2.11 6.07 -9.85
N ILE A 65 -2.89 6.48 -8.86
CA ILE A 65 -4.25 6.02 -8.62
C ILE A 65 -5.22 6.97 -9.32
N ASP A 66 -6.10 6.42 -10.15
CA ASP A 66 -7.18 7.11 -10.86
C ASP A 66 -8.50 6.33 -10.71
N GLY A 67 -9.58 6.74 -11.38
CA GLY A 67 -10.89 6.10 -11.27
C GLY A 67 -11.60 6.48 -9.96
N GLY A 68 -12.33 5.53 -9.36
CA GLY A 68 -13.15 5.78 -8.16
C GLY A 68 -14.46 6.56 -8.45
N VAL A 69 -15.19 6.91 -7.40
CA VAL A 69 -16.47 7.65 -7.50
C VAL A 69 -16.27 9.12 -7.10
N SER A 70 -16.54 10.04 -8.01
CA SER A 70 -16.57 11.48 -7.72
C SER A 70 -17.97 11.94 -7.29
N LEU A 71 -18.10 12.52 -6.10
CA LEU A 71 -19.36 13.08 -5.61
C LEU A 71 -19.18 14.47 -4.97
N GLY A 72 -19.52 15.51 -5.74
CA GLY A 72 -19.21 16.90 -5.37
C GLY A 72 -17.70 17.11 -5.40
N ALA A 73 -17.15 17.71 -4.33
CA ALA A 73 -15.71 17.90 -4.16
C ALA A 73 -14.97 16.68 -3.57
N ASN A 74 -15.66 15.54 -3.42
CA ASN A 74 -15.12 14.34 -2.79
C ASN A 74 -14.88 13.24 -3.83
N LEU A 75 -13.71 12.61 -3.80
CA LEU A 75 -13.34 11.45 -4.62
C LEU A 75 -13.18 10.23 -3.72
N PHE A 76 -13.91 9.16 -4.01
CA PHE A 76 -13.94 7.93 -3.21
C PHE A 76 -13.15 6.81 -3.88
N HIS A 77 -12.17 6.28 -3.16
CA HIS A 77 -11.41 5.09 -3.52
C HIS A 77 -11.60 3.97 -2.49
N SER A 78 -11.68 2.74 -2.99
CA SER A 78 -11.74 1.54 -2.18
C SER A 78 -10.69 0.53 -2.66
N PHE A 79 -10.08 -0.15 -1.71
CA PHE A 79 -9.05 -1.17 -1.92
C PHE A 79 -9.27 -2.35 -0.99
N ARG A 80 -9.10 -3.57 -1.50
CA ARG A 80 -8.95 -4.75 -0.63
C ARG A 80 -7.67 -4.65 0.17
N GLU A 81 -6.60 -4.12 -0.43
CA GLU A 81 -5.29 -3.97 0.20
C GLU A 81 -4.59 -2.71 -0.28
N PHE A 82 -3.91 -2.00 0.62
CA PHE A 82 -3.22 -0.75 0.31
C PHE A 82 -1.88 -0.69 1.06
N ASN A 83 -0.79 -0.93 0.35
CA ASN A 83 0.58 -0.83 0.85
C ASN A 83 1.42 0.00 -0.13
N VAL A 84 2.38 0.76 0.39
CA VAL A 84 3.38 1.49 -0.40
C VAL A 84 4.75 0.93 -0.02
N GLY A 85 5.39 0.19 -0.93
CA GLY A 85 6.68 -0.46 -0.70
C GLY A 85 7.83 0.53 -0.51
N GLU A 86 8.96 0.06 0.01
CA GLU A 86 10.17 0.89 0.13
C GLU A 86 10.63 1.40 -1.24
N ASN A 87 10.98 2.69 -1.31
CA ASN A 87 11.33 3.42 -2.54
C ASN A 87 10.19 3.54 -3.58
N GLN A 88 9.02 2.91 -3.37
CA GLN A 88 7.84 3.14 -4.20
C GLN A 88 7.34 4.58 -3.99
N ARG A 89 6.79 5.16 -5.06
CA ARG A 89 6.09 6.46 -5.03
C ARG A 89 4.67 6.23 -5.55
N VAL A 90 3.68 6.55 -4.74
CA VAL A 90 2.26 6.33 -5.05
C VAL A 90 1.50 7.64 -4.87
N TYR A 91 0.85 8.10 -5.95
CA TYR A 91 0.09 9.35 -5.94
C TYR A 91 -1.36 9.13 -6.32
N PHE A 92 -2.29 9.72 -5.58
CA PHE A 92 -3.65 9.91 -6.06
C PHE A 92 -3.67 11.00 -7.14
N GLY A 93 -4.34 10.74 -8.27
CA GLY A 93 -4.71 11.76 -9.23
C GLY A 93 -5.69 12.74 -8.61
N ASN A 94 -5.60 14.03 -8.96
CA ASN A 94 -6.50 15.07 -8.46
C ASN A 94 -7.29 15.73 -9.60
N PRO A 95 -8.48 15.22 -9.96
CA PRO A 95 -9.34 15.82 -10.97
C PRO A 95 -9.80 17.23 -10.60
N THR A 96 -10.07 18.07 -11.59
CA THR A 96 -10.56 19.44 -11.39
C THR A 96 -11.85 19.47 -10.57
N GLY A 97 -11.83 20.21 -9.46
CA GLY A 97 -12.98 20.34 -8.55
C GLY A 97 -13.02 19.32 -7.41
N ILE A 98 -12.05 18.41 -7.32
CA ILE A 98 -11.86 17.57 -6.13
C ILE A 98 -11.01 18.33 -5.09
N GLU A 99 -11.51 18.33 -3.85
CA GLU A 99 -10.87 18.92 -2.66
C GLU A 99 -10.51 17.84 -1.63
N ASN A 100 -11.21 16.70 -1.63
CA ASN A 100 -11.03 15.61 -0.67
C ASN A 100 -10.93 14.27 -1.40
N ILE A 101 -9.91 13.47 -1.08
CA ILE A 101 -9.73 12.10 -1.59
C ILE A 101 -9.87 11.14 -0.41
N LEU A 102 -10.97 10.40 -0.36
CA LEU A 102 -11.30 9.47 0.72
C LEU A 102 -11.01 8.04 0.29
N THR A 103 -10.08 7.39 1.00
CA THR A 103 -9.61 6.03 0.73
C THR A 103 -10.00 5.11 1.88
N ARG A 104 -10.66 3.98 1.57
CA ARG A 104 -10.90 2.89 2.52
C ARG A 104 -10.15 1.60 2.13
N VAL A 105 -9.73 0.84 3.14
CA VAL A 105 -9.19 -0.52 2.99
C VAL A 105 -10.19 -1.53 3.57
N THR A 106 -10.72 -2.41 2.73
CA THR A 106 -11.84 -3.33 3.03
C THR A 106 -11.39 -4.75 3.39
N GLY A 107 -10.15 -5.12 3.06
CA GLY A 107 -9.56 -6.40 3.45
C GLY A 107 -9.03 -6.42 4.89
N ALA A 108 -8.53 -7.57 5.33
CA ALA A 108 -8.08 -7.80 6.71
C ALA A 108 -6.58 -7.51 6.96
N LYS A 109 -5.87 -6.86 6.03
CA LYS A 109 -4.44 -6.55 6.17
C LYS A 109 -4.22 -5.12 6.69
N VAL A 110 -3.19 -4.93 7.51
CA VAL A 110 -2.65 -3.60 7.86
C VAL A 110 -2.07 -2.91 6.63
N SER A 111 -2.09 -1.58 6.61
CA SER A 111 -1.46 -0.78 5.55
C SER A 111 -0.02 -0.44 5.90
N ASN A 112 0.94 -1.04 5.19
CA ASN A 112 2.36 -0.71 5.32
C ASN A 112 2.71 0.42 4.35
N ILE A 113 3.01 1.60 4.87
CA ILE A 113 3.44 2.78 4.11
C ILE A 113 4.94 2.96 4.38
N LEU A 114 5.77 2.41 3.49
CA LEU A 114 7.23 2.36 3.61
C LEU A 114 7.95 3.27 2.60
N GLY A 115 7.24 3.72 1.56
CA GLY A 115 7.71 4.67 0.55
C GLY A 115 7.03 6.03 0.63
N THR A 116 6.87 6.70 -0.53
CA THR A 116 6.20 8.01 -0.62
C THR A 116 4.74 7.83 -1.01
N LEU A 117 3.83 8.36 -0.18
CA LEU A 117 2.40 8.45 -0.44
C LEU A 117 2.02 9.91 -0.67
N GLY A 118 1.35 10.24 -1.77
CA GLY A 118 1.07 11.63 -2.12
C GLY A 118 -0.22 11.89 -2.90
N VAL A 119 -0.44 13.16 -3.21
CA VAL A 119 -1.53 13.64 -4.08
C VAL A 119 -0.90 14.45 -5.21
N ASN A 120 -1.20 14.11 -6.46
CA ASN A 120 -0.74 14.86 -7.63
C ASN A 120 -1.65 16.10 -7.84
N GLY A 121 -1.64 17.00 -6.86
CA GLY A 121 -2.53 18.15 -6.74
C GLY A 121 -2.57 18.70 -5.31
N ALA A 122 -3.60 19.48 -4.98
CA ALA A 122 -3.72 20.18 -3.69
C ALA A 122 -4.86 19.66 -2.79
N ALA A 123 -5.53 18.57 -3.17
CA ALA A 123 -6.60 17.98 -2.38
C ALA A 123 -6.08 17.32 -1.10
N ASN A 124 -6.96 17.28 -0.10
CA ASN A 124 -6.78 16.58 1.16
C ASN A 124 -6.84 15.06 0.93
N LEU A 125 -6.04 14.28 1.65
CA LEU A 125 -6.04 12.82 1.57
C LEU A 125 -6.43 12.19 2.91
N PHE A 126 -7.48 11.37 2.89
CA PHE A 126 -8.00 10.65 4.05
C PHE A 126 -7.82 9.14 3.82
N LEU A 127 -7.06 8.47 4.69
CA LEU A 127 -6.80 7.02 4.63
C LEU A 127 -7.42 6.30 5.83
N LEU A 128 -8.32 5.36 5.56
CA LEU A 128 -9.03 4.56 6.54
C LEU A 128 -8.65 3.08 6.39
N ASN A 129 -8.03 2.50 7.41
CA ASN A 129 -7.81 1.05 7.50
C ASN A 129 -8.07 0.57 8.95
N PRO A 130 -9.22 -0.09 9.21
CA PRO A 130 -9.55 -0.61 10.54
C PRO A 130 -8.49 -1.55 11.14
N ASN A 131 -7.69 -2.21 10.31
CA ASN A 131 -6.73 -3.19 10.80
C ASN A 131 -5.51 -2.55 11.48
N GLY A 132 -5.15 -1.32 11.10
CA GLY A 132 -3.94 -0.62 11.50
C GLY A 132 -3.15 -0.06 10.30
N ILE A 133 -2.33 0.97 10.56
CA ILE A 133 -1.50 1.64 9.54
C ILE A 133 -0.07 1.79 10.10
N ILE A 134 0.94 1.44 9.32
CA ILE A 134 2.36 1.48 9.72
C ILE A 134 3.13 2.36 8.75
N PHE A 135 3.55 3.53 9.23
CA PHE A 135 4.49 4.40 8.52
C PHE A 135 5.93 4.03 8.93
N GLY A 136 6.66 3.40 8.00
CA GLY A 136 8.03 2.92 8.22
C GLY A 136 9.09 4.04 8.21
N GLN A 137 10.35 3.67 8.44
CA GLN A 137 11.45 4.64 8.60
C GLN A 137 11.66 5.54 7.37
N ASN A 138 11.40 5.00 6.18
CA ASN A 138 11.55 5.67 4.89
C ASN A 138 10.24 6.33 4.40
N ALA A 139 9.16 6.24 5.19
CA ALA A 139 7.85 6.77 4.83
C ALA A 139 7.88 8.29 4.65
N ARG A 140 7.23 8.77 3.60
CA ARG A 140 7.05 10.20 3.31
C ARG A 140 5.62 10.47 2.86
N LEU A 141 5.11 11.64 3.25
CA LEU A 141 3.92 12.21 2.65
C LEU A 141 4.35 13.28 1.64
N ASP A 142 3.69 13.31 0.48
CA ASP A 142 3.81 14.37 -0.51
C ASP A 142 2.39 14.90 -0.83
N VAL A 143 1.85 15.62 0.14
CA VAL A 143 0.45 16.07 0.19
C VAL A 143 0.45 17.57 0.53
N ALA A 144 0.00 18.39 -0.42
CA ALA A 144 -0.16 19.84 -0.24
C ALA A 144 -1.55 20.22 0.33
N GLY A 145 -2.49 19.27 0.35
CA GLY A 145 -3.69 19.32 1.20
C GLY A 145 -3.37 18.95 2.65
N SER A 146 -4.41 18.75 3.46
CA SER A 146 -4.30 18.09 4.76
C SER A 146 -4.26 16.56 4.60
N PHE A 147 -3.63 15.86 5.55
CA PHE A 147 -3.60 14.40 5.59
C PHE A 147 -4.24 13.86 6.87
N MET A 148 -5.16 12.91 6.73
CA MET A 148 -5.71 12.15 7.85
C MET A 148 -5.51 10.65 7.66
N ALA A 149 -5.02 9.97 8.70
CA ALA A 149 -5.00 8.52 8.77
C ALA A 149 -5.83 8.03 9.98
N SER A 150 -6.61 6.96 9.79
CA SER A 150 -7.44 6.41 10.87
C SER A 150 -7.65 4.90 10.81
N THR A 151 -7.85 4.31 11.99
CA THR A 151 -8.33 2.92 12.19
C THR A 151 -9.79 2.85 12.60
N ALA A 152 -10.59 3.88 12.36
CA ALA A 152 -12.04 3.81 12.45
C ALA A 152 -12.63 2.85 11.41
N ASN A 153 -13.87 2.43 11.60
CA ASN A 153 -14.56 1.56 10.65
C ASN A 153 -15.18 2.32 9.48
N SER A 154 -15.49 3.61 9.65
CA SER A 154 -16.08 4.41 8.57
C SER A 154 -15.87 5.91 8.73
N PHE A 155 -16.02 6.60 7.59
CA PHE A 155 -16.35 8.02 7.56
C PHE A 155 -17.86 8.19 7.64
N VAL A 156 -18.35 9.03 8.55
CA VAL A 156 -19.78 9.37 8.67
C VAL A 156 -19.98 10.84 8.33
N PHE A 157 -20.77 11.09 7.28
CA PHE A 157 -21.14 12.44 6.87
C PHE A 157 -22.33 12.93 7.69
N GLY A 158 -22.40 14.24 7.97
CA GLY A 158 -23.44 14.84 8.84
C GLY A 158 -24.90 14.72 8.38
N ASN A 159 -25.17 14.06 7.24
CA ASN A 159 -26.51 13.65 6.80
C ASN A 159 -26.82 12.16 7.08
N GLY A 160 -25.96 11.48 7.85
CA GLY A 160 -26.11 10.06 8.22
C GLY A 160 -25.63 9.07 7.15
N MET A 161 -25.01 9.53 6.05
CA MET A 161 -24.41 8.63 5.06
C MET A 161 -23.03 8.17 5.53
N GLU A 162 -22.68 6.92 5.22
CA GLU A 162 -21.49 6.25 5.72
C GLU A 162 -20.63 5.71 4.56
N PHE A 163 -19.32 5.96 4.60
CA PHE A 163 -18.35 5.29 3.73
C PHE A 163 -17.53 4.32 4.60
N SER A 164 -18.07 3.11 4.75
CA SER A 164 -17.55 2.09 5.67
C SER A 164 -16.53 1.17 5.03
N ALA A 165 -15.50 0.81 5.79
CA ALA A 165 -14.51 -0.21 5.46
C ALA A 165 -14.97 -1.61 5.89
N THR A 166 -15.80 -1.73 6.94
CA THR A 166 -16.24 -3.01 7.51
C THR A 166 -17.59 -3.51 7.01
N ASP A 167 -18.46 -2.60 6.55
CA ASP A 167 -19.66 -2.93 5.75
C ASP A 167 -19.60 -2.15 4.43
N PRO A 168 -18.73 -2.55 3.48
CA PRO A 168 -18.36 -1.71 2.35
C PRO A 168 -19.43 -1.73 1.25
N GLN A 169 -20.39 -0.81 1.38
CA GLN A 169 -21.34 -0.47 0.33
C GLN A 169 -20.79 0.62 -0.60
N ALA A 170 -21.35 0.74 -1.81
CA ALA A 170 -21.00 1.82 -2.74
C ALA A 170 -21.61 3.16 -2.28
N PRO A 171 -20.90 4.31 -2.42
CA PRO A 171 -21.42 5.60 -1.99
C PRO A 171 -22.64 6.02 -2.85
N PRO A 172 -23.73 6.51 -2.24
CA PRO A 172 -24.95 6.88 -2.96
C PRO A 172 -24.74 8.12 -3.84
N LEU A 173 -25.42 8.18 -4.99
CA LEU A 173 -25.23 9.22 -6.02
C LEU A 173 -25.71 10.65 -5.66
N LEU A 174 -26.13 10.89 -4.41
CA LEU A 174 -26.71 12.17 -3.97
C LEU A 174 -25.65 13.07 -3.32
N LYS A 175 -25.49 14.28 -3.87
CA LYS A 175 -24.42 15.26 -3.55
C LYS A 175 -24.17 15.41 -2.03
N ILE A 176 -23.00 14.93 -1.58
CA ILE A 176 -22.48 15.24 -0.24
C ILE A 176 -21.76 16.59 -0.27
N ASN A 177 -21.98 17.42 0.74
CA ASN A 177 -21.23 18.66 0.96
C ASN A 177 -21.06 18.92 2.46
N LEU A 178 -20.36 18.00 3.13
CA LEU A 178 -20.23 17.93 4.59
C LEU A 178 -18.86 17.38 4.97
N THR A 179 -18.28 17.90 6.05
CA THR A 179 -17.08 17.32 6.68
C THR A 179 -17.42 15.92 7.24
N PRO A 180 -16.62 14.88 6.96
CA PRO A 180 -16.81 13.57 7.58
C PRO A 180 -16.35 13.57 9.05
N GLY A 181 -17.18 13.03 9.92
CA GLY A 181 -16.75 12.46 11.19
C GLY A 181 -16.27 11.01 11.00
N LEU A 182 -15.97 10.33 12.10
CA LEU A 182 -15.57 8.92 12.13
C LEU A 182 -16.49 8.11 13.05
N GLN A 183 -16.62 6.82 12.75
CA GLN A 183 -17.31 5.86 13.62
C GLN A 183 -16.43 4.64 13.89
N TYR A 184 -16.28 4.33 15.18
CA TYR A 184 -15.62 3.12 15.68
C TYR A 184 -16.65 2.04 16.01
N GLY A 185 -16.25 0.78 15.88
CA GLY A 185 -17.03 -0.39 16.24
C GLY A 185 -16.71 -0.90 17.65
N LYS A 186 -17.39 -1.98 18.03
CA LYS A 186 -17.11 -2.64 19.31
C LYS A 186 -15.80 -3.43 19.19
N ASN A 187 -14.84 -3.11 20.06
CA ASN A 187 -13.50 -3.71 20.22
C ASN A 187 -12.36 -3.14 19.34
N ASP A 188 -12.47 -1.93 18.78
CA ASP A 188 -11.39 -1.32 17.98
C ASP A 188 -10.22 -0.72 18.79
N SER A 189 -10.31 -0.67 20.12
CA SER A 189 -9.31 -0.13 21.07
C SER A 189 -7.93 -0.84 21.10
N TYR A 190 -7.63 -1.68 20.11
CA TYR A 190 -6.35 -2.36 19.91
C TYR A 190 -5.74 -2.08 18.52
N ARG A 191 -6.38 -1.25 17.69
CA ARG A 191 -5.96 -0.93 16.33
C ARG A 191 -5.00 0.26 16.35
N THR A 192 -3.79 0.04 15.84
CA THR A 192 -2.67 0.98 16.02
C THR A 192 -2.32 1.72 14.73
N ILE A 193 -2.08 3.04 14.83
CA ILE A 193 -1.23 3.74 13.86
C ILE A 193 0.19 3.80 14.44
N LYS A 194 1.16 3.25 13.73
CA LYS A 194 2.59 3.35 14.07
C LYS A 194 3.27 4.32 13.11
N ASN A 195 4.16 5.16 13.61
CA ASN A 195 5.07 5.97 12.81
C ASN A 195 6.51 5.85 13.33
N THR A 196 7.46 5.48 12.47
CA THR A 196 8.90 5.66 12.71
C THR A 196 9.57 6.60 11.69
N GLY A 197 8.85 7.00 10.63
CA GLY A 197 9.35 7.88 9.57
C GLY A 197 9.27 9.37 9.90
N SER A 198 9.25 10.21 8.87
CA SER A 198 9.09 11.67 9.01
C SER A 198 7.90 12.12 8.17
N LEU A 199 6.74 12.26 8.83
CA LEU A 199 5.50 12.67 8.16
C LEU A 199 5.39 14.19 8.23
N THR A 200 5.57 14.86 7.10
CA THR A 200 5.41 16.31 6.90
C THR A 200 4.27 16.54 5.90
N VAL A 201 3.38 17.50 6.14
CA VAL A 201 2.22 17.79 5.28
C VAL A 201 1.97 19.30 5.15
N GLY A 202 1.54 19.75 3.96
CA GLY A 202 1.39 21.18 3.63
C GLY A 202 0.20 21.91 4.25
N GLN A 203 -0.63 21.21 5.03
CA GLN A 203 -1.72 21.80 5.83
C GLN A 203 -1.83 21.06 7.18
N ASP A 204 -2.93 20.37 7.49
CA ASP A 204 -3.13 19.70 8.78
C ASP A 204 -2.67 18.23 8.73
N LEU A 205 -2.16 17.71 9.85
CA LEU A 205 -1.84 16.29 10.05
C LEU A 205 -2.72 15.70 11.15
N LYS A 206 -3.53 14.69 10.82
CA LYS A 206 -4.47 14.10 11.78
C LYS A 206 -4.35 12.56 11.85
N LEU A 207 -3.99 12.04 13.03
CA LEU A 207 -3.86 10.59 13.28
C LEU A 207 -4.83 10.16 14.37
N ILE A 208 -5.78 9.26 14.05
CA ILE A 208 -6.90 8.89 14.94
C ILE A 208 -7.10 7.37 14.98
N ALA A 209 -6.80 6.71 16.10
CA ALA A 209 -6.79 5.25 16.20
C ALA A 209 -7.17 4.75 17.60
N GLY A 210 -7.26 3.44 17.80
CA GLY A 210 -7.31 2.89 19.17
C GLY A 210 -5.99 3.06 19.92
N ASN A 211 -4.86 3.10 19.20
CA ASN A 211 -3.54 3.32 19.77
C ASN A 211 -2.60 4.06 18.79
N LEU A 212 -1.66 4.85 19.31
CA LEU A 212 -0.71 5.66 18.54
C LEU A 212 0.73 5.38 19.00
N ASP A 213 1.49 4.66 18.18
CA ASP A 213 2.91 4.33 18.43
C ASP A 213 3.82 5.24 17.59
N LEU A 214 4.06 6.45 18.10
CA LEU A 214 4.65 7.56 17.36
C LEU A 214 6.11 7.81 17.80
N GLN A 215 7.03 7.10 17.14
CA GLN A 215 8.48 7.13 17.41
C GLN A 215 9.24 8.00 16.40
N GLY A 216 8.62 8.30 15.26
CA GLY A 216 9.14 9.17 14.19
C GLY A 216 8.77 10.64 14.35
N LYS A 217 9.20 11.47 13.38
CA LYS A 217 8.82 12.90 13.30
C LYS A 217 7.41 13.06 12.72
N LEU A 218 6.68 14.03 13.25
CA LEU A 218 5.42 14.55 12.72
C LEU A 218 5.55 16.07 12.54
N GLU A 219 5.06 16.61 11.43
CA GLU A 219 5.12 18.03 11.09
C GLU A 219 3.93 18.41 10.18
N ALA A 220 3.39 19.59 10.40
CA ALA A 220 2.23 20.13 9.70
C ALA A 220 2.40 21.65 9.57
N ASP A 221 2.08 22.21 8.42
CA ASP A 221 2.10 23.68 8.22
C ASP A 221 0.92 24.38 8.93
N ARG A 222 -0.09 23.61 9.37
CA ARG A 222 -1.19 24.03 10.24
C ARG A 222 -1.35 23.12 11.46
N ASP A 223 -2.51 22.50 11.66
CA ASP A 223 -2.85 21.79 12.89
C ASP A 223 -2.29 20.36 12.92
N LEU A 224 -1.68 19.97 14.04
CA LEU A 224 -1.29 18.59 14.34
C LEU A 224 -2.26 18.00 15.37
N ILE A 225 -3.09 17.04 14.96
CA ILE A 225 -4.14 16.45 15.81
C ILE A 225 -3.89 14.96 16.00
N LEU A 226 -3.68 14.55 17.25
CA LEU A 226 -3.39 13.17 17.64
C LEU A 226 -4.46 12.71 18.65
N GLN A 227 -5.12 11.59 18.36
CA GLN A 227 -6.26 11.09 19.14
C GLN A 227 -6.23 9.56 19.25
N ALA A 228 -6.32 9.05 20.48
CA ALA A 228 -6.38 7.63 20.81
C ALA A 228 -7.69 7.33 21.57
N GLU A 229 -8.35 6.19 21.30
CA GLU A 229 -9.68 5.80 21.83
C GLU A 229 -9.78 4.37 22.41
#